data_AF-A0A917JY05-F1
#
_entry.id   AF-A0A917JY05-F1
#
_cell.length_a   1.000
_cell.length_b   1.000
_cell.length_c   1.000
_cell.angle_alpha   90.00
_cell.angle_beta   90.00
_cell.angle_gamma   90.00
#
_symmetry.space_group_name_H-M   'P 1'
#
loop_
_entity.id
_entity.type
_entity.pdbx_description
1 polymer ?
#
loop_
_entity_poly.entity_id
_entity_poly.type
_entity_poly.pdbx_seq_one_letter_code
_entity_poly.pdbx_strand_id
1 'polypeptide(L)' 'MIMKWVKLKKYCQESGDTTHAVHGKRKRGMWLDGLHCKVGPDGNLWINFGFNPLIYKGL' A
#
# COMPACT_ATOMS: atom_id res chain seq x y z
N MET A 1 -5.18 -2.75 15.87
CA MET A 1 -4.48 -2.47 14.60
C MET A 1 -4.94 -1.11 14.10
N ILE A 2 -4.05 -0.13 13.95
CA ILE A 2 -4.43 1.24 13.56
C ILE A 2 -4.38 1.34 12.04
N MET A 3 -5.52 1.60 11.40
CA MET A 3 -5.58 1.87 9.97
C MET A 3 -4.98 3.25 9.68
N LYS A 4 -3.76 3.27 9.16
CA LYS A 4 -3.03 4.50 8.84
C LYS A 4 -2.90 4.63 7.32
N TRP A 5 -3.71 5.49 6.71
CA TRP A 5 -3.61 5.78 5.28
C TRP A 5 -2.55 6.85 5.01
N VAL A 6 -1.58 6.54 4.16
CA VAL A 6 -0.54 7.48 3.71
C VAL A 6 -0.49 7.51 2.19
N LYS A 7 -0.10 8.65 1.61
CA LYS A 7 0.10 8.74 0.16
C LYS A 7 1.24 7.80 -0.29
N LEU A 8 1.13 7.27 -1.51
CA LEU A 8 2.12 6.36 -2.10
C LEU A 8 3.57 6.88 -1.97
N LYS A 9 3.80 8.16 -2.24
CA LYS A 9 5.13 8.77 -2.11
C LYS A 9 5.70 8.63 -0.68
N LYS A 10 4.88 8.89 0.34
CA LYS A 10 5.26 8.74 1.74
C LYS A 10 5.50 7.27 2.09
N TYR A 11 4.63 6.38 1.64
CA TYR A 11 4.82 4.94 1.81
C TYR A 11 6.18 4.48 1.28
N CYS A 12 6.52 4.82 0.03
CA CYS A 12 7.79 4.47 -0.59
C CYS A 12 9.00 5.02 0.18
N GLN A 13 8.91 6.24 0.69
CA GLN A 13 9.96 6.85 1.52
C GLN A 13 10.15 6.11 2.85
N GLU A 14 9.07 5.67 3.49
CA GLU A 14 9.11 5.01 4.79
C GLU A 14 9.45 3.51 4.70
N SER A 15 9.02 2.82 3.63
CA SER A 15 9.19 1.37 3.47
C SER A 15 10.39 0.96 2.61
N GLY A 16 10.94 1.87 1.79
CA GLY A 16 11.95 1.57 0.78
C GLY A 16 11.38 0.88 -0.48
N ASP A 17 10.07 0.64 -0.57
CA ASP A 17 9.46 0.17 -1.81
C ASP A 17 9.50 1.26 -2.89
N THR A 18 9.44 0.84 -4.16
CA THR A 18 9.26 1.76 -5.29
C THR A 18 7.78 1.85 -5.70
N THR A 19 7.41 2.93 -6.38
CA THR A 19 6.07 3.07 -6.98
C THR A 19 5.77 1.89 -7.91
N HIS A 20 6.73 1.48 -8.73
CA HIS A 20 6.64 0.33 -9.62
C HIS A 20 6.34 -0.97 -8.86
N ALA A 21 7.02 -1.23 -7.75
CA ALA A 21 6.77 -2.41 -6.92
C ALA A 21 5.34 -2.42 -6.37
N VAL A 22 4.86 -1.28 -5.87
CA VAL A 22 3.49 -1.13 -5.35
C VAL A 22 2.45 -1.33 -6.46
N HIS A 23 2.59 -0.66 -7.60
CA HIS A 23 1.69 -0.87 -8.74
C HIS A 23 1.73 -2.31 -9.25
N GLY A 24 2.90 -2.96 -9.24
CA GLY A 24 3.06 -4.36 -9.59
C GLY A 24 2.37 -5.32 -8.61
N LYS A 25 2.39 -5.02 -7.29
CA LYS A 25 1.66 -5.79 -6.27
C LYS A 25 0.15 -5.65 -6.45
N ARG A 26 -0.34 -4.43 -6.71
CA ARG A 26 -1.75 -4.15 -7.00
C ARG A 26 -2.23 -4.83 -8.28
N LYS A 27 -1.46 -4.70 -9.39
CA LYS A 27 -1.79 -5.32 -10.69
C LYS A 27 -1.87 -6.85 -10.62
N ARG A 28 -1.05 -7.47 -9.78
CA ARG A 28 -1.03 -8.94 -9.56
C ARG A 28 -2.07 -9.43 -8.56
N GLY A 29 -2.89 -8.54 -7.99
CA GLY A 29 -3.91 -8.91 -6.99
C GLY A 29 -3.35 -9.21 -5.59
N MET A 30 -2.05 -9.02 -5.35
CA MET A 30 -1.46 -9.17 -4.01
C MET A 30 -1.93 -8.04 -3.08
N TRP A 31 -2.15 -6.85 -3.64
CA TRP A 31 -2.72 -5.72 -2.92
C TRP A 31 -4.14 -5.46 -3.39
N LEU A 32 -5.06 -5.65 -2.46
CA LEU A 32 -6.49 -5.44 -2.66
C LEU A 32 -6.88 -3.99 -2.38
N ASP A 33 -7.66 -3.41 -3.29
CA ASP A 33 -8.27 -2.09 -3.10
C ASP A 33 -9.27 -2.12 -1.94
N GLY A 34 -9.29 -1.09 -1.10
CA GLY A 34 -10.07 -0.99 0.13
C GLY A 34 -9.38 -1.59 1.36
N LEU A 35 -8.45 -2.53 1.19
CA LEU A 35 -7.70 -3.16 2.29
C LEU A 35 -6.25 -2.65 2.37
N HIS A 36 -5.50 -2.82 1.28
CA HIS A 36 -4.07 -2.47 1.19
C HIS A 36 -3.87 -1.08 0.60
N CYS A 37 -4.67 -0.75 -0.42
CA CYS A 37 -4.58 0.51 -1.13
C CYS A 37 -5.96 1.05 -1.49
N LYS A 38 -6.05 2.33 -1.86
CA LYS A 38 -7.24 2.93 -2.46
C LYS A 38 -6.85 4.15 -3.28
N VAL A 39 -7.62 4.47 -4.31
CA VAL A 39 -7.51 5.78 -4.97
C VAL A 39 -8.33 6.78 -4.17
N GLY A 40 -7.70 7.87 -3.74
CA GLY A 40 -8.36 8.94 -3.01
C GLY A 40 -9.18 9.83 -3.94
N PRO A 41 -10.05 10.71 -3.38
CA PRO A 41 -10.78 11.70 -4.17
C PRO A 41 -9.84 12.70 -4.87
N ASP A 42 -8.59 12.80 -4.42
CA ASP A 42 -7.53 13.61 -5.03
C ASP A 42 -6.83 12.92 -6.21
N GLY A 43 -7.31 11.75 -6.65
CA GLY A 43 -6.72 10.95 -7.72
C GLY A 43 -5.41 10.25 -7.35
N ASN A 44 -4.92 10.43 -6.11
CA ASN A 44 -3.68 9.82 -5.65
C ASN A 44 -3.92 8.40 -5.10
N LEU A 45 -2.90 7.54 -5.22
CA LEU A 45 -2.91 6.23 -4.55
C LEU A 45 -2.52 6.39 -3.07
N TRP A 46 -3.39 5.91 -2.19
CA TRP A 46 -3.19 5.85 -0.74
C TRP A 46 -2.94 4.42 -0.31
N ILE A 47 -1.95 4.22 0.55
CA ILE A 47 -1.53 2.92 1.07
C ILE A 47 -1.87 2.84 2.54
N ASN A 48 -2.44 1.71 2.94
CA ASN A 48 -2.70 1.41 4.33
C ASN A 48 -1.41 0.96 5.02
N PHE A 49 -0.70 1.89 5.65
CA PHE A 49 0.51 1.65 6.42
C PHE A 49 0.25 0.82 7.69
N GLY A 50 -1.01 0.75 8.14
CA GLY A 50 -1.42 -0.11 9.25
C GLY A 50 -1.37 -1.60 8.90
N PHE A 51 -1.41 -1.92 7.60
CA PHE A 51 -1.20 -3.25 7.09
C PHE A 51 0.29 -3.45 6.86
N ASN A 52 0.98 -4.17 7.76
CA ASN A 52 2.38 -4.54 7.56
C ASN A 52 2.45 -5.80 6.67
N PRO A 53 2.90 -5.69 5.41
CA PRO A 53 2.98 -6.85 4.53
C PRO A 53 4.12 -7.83 4.91
N LEU A 54 5.03 -7.44 5.81
CA LEU A 54 6.03 -8.36 6.37
C LEU A 54 5.39 -9.34 7.38
N ILE A 55 4.26 -8.98 7.99
CA ILE A 55 3.51 -9.91 8.87
C ILE A 55 2.80 -10.98 8.02
N TYR A 56 2.45 -10.68 6.77
CA TYR A 56 1.76 -11.60 5.86
C TYR A 56 2.69 -12.47 4.99
N LYS A 57 4.01 -12.34 5.09
CA LYS A 57 4.96 -13.21 4.36
C LYS A 57 5.06 -14.63 4.95
N GLY A 58 4.03 -15.13 5.64
CA GLY A 58 4.09 -16.38 6.41
C GLY A 58 2.77 -17.10 6.67
N LEU A 59 1.72 -16.86 5.87
CA LEU A 59 0.49 -17.69 5.81
C LEU A 59 0.02 -17.79 4.36
#